data_AF-A0ABD1KZ12-F1
#
_entry.id   AF-A0ABD1KZ12-F1
#
_cell.length_a   1.000
_cell.length_b   1.000
_cell.length_c   1.000
_cell.angle_alpha   90.00
_cell.angle_beta   90.00
_cell.angle_gamma   90.00
#
_symmetry.space_group_name_H-M   'P 1'
#
loop_
_entity.id
_entity.type
_entity.pdbx_description
1 polymer ?
#
loop_
_entity_poly.entity_id
_entity_poly.type
_entity_poly.pdbx_seq_one_letter_code
_entity_poly.pdbx_strand_id
1 'polypeptide(L)'
;MEISLKVKFSSTKMIIYGELHQRRRENWSACRNHYTIQFAERQKFIVRVAAHWTPNSGDKTILQSDDVMKLDFGTHVDGYIVDCAFTVAFNPIFDPLLEASREATNTGIKEAGIDVRLCDIGAAIQEVMESYEVEINGKVYQVKSIRNLNGHSIGRYQIHARKSVPIVKSGEQTKMEEGEFFAIETFASTGKGYVREDLECSHYMKNFDVGHIPLRLPRAKQLLATINKNFSTLAFCRRYLDRLGETKYLMALKNLCDSGIVEPYPPLCDVKGSYVSQFEHTILLRPTCKEVISKGDDY
;
A
#
# COMPACT_ATOMS: atom_id res chain seq x y z
N MET A 1 4.11 -19.12 11.10
CA MET A 1 3.08 -18.80 12.13
C MET A 1 1.72 -18.81 11.44
N GLU A 2 0.91 -19.85 11.67
CA GLU A 2 -0.41 -19.97 11.02
C GLU A 2 -1.41 -19.00 11.62
N ILE A 3 -1.66 -17.88 10.94
CA ILE A 3 -2.95 -17.20 11.07
C ILE A 3 -3.94 -18.08 10.31
N SER A 4 -4.68 -18.94 11.01
CA SER A 4 -5.79 -19.70 10.41
C SER A 4 -6.92 -18.73 10.08
N LEU A 5 -6.80 -18.03 8.95
CA LEU A 5 -7.85 -17.20 8.37
C LEU A 5 -8.96 -18.13 7.86
N LYS A 6 -9.92 -18.46 8.73
CA LYS A 6 -11.13 -19.20 8.32
C LYS A 6 -12.08 -18.26 7.57
N VAL A 7 -12.81 -18.79 6.58
CA VAL A 7 -13.62 -18.10 5.54
C VAL A 7 -14.84 -17.27 6.06
N LYS A 8 -14.87 -16.82 7.32
CA LYS A 8 -15.96 -15.98 7.86
C LYS A 8 -15.46 -14.93 8.85
N PHE A 9 -14.52 -14.08 8.43
CA PHE A 9 -14.18 -12.86 9.19
C PHE A 9 -14.74 -11.63 8.48
N SER A 10 -15.30 -10.70 9.26
CA SER A 10 -15.55 -9.36 8.74
C SER A 10 -14.22 -8.66 8.49
N SER A 11 -14.18 -7.85 7.43
CA SER A 11 -13.04 -6.99 7.05
C SER A 11 -12.42 -6.30 8.26
N THR A 12 -13.26 -5.58 9.00
CA THR A 12 -12.91 -4.81 10.19
C THR A 12 -12.30 -5.68 11.29
N LYS A 13 -12.77 -6.91 11.50
CA LYS A 13 -12.22 -7.79 12.54
C LYS A 13 -10.82 -8.24 12.18
N MET A 14 -10.63 -8.74 10.95
CA MET A 14 -9.34 -9.25 10.49
C MET A 14 -8.25 -8.19 10.58
N ILE A 15 -8.58 -6.98 10.13
CA ILE A 15 -7.75 -5.78 10.23
C ILE A 15 -7.39 -5.43 11.67
N ILE A 16 -8.39 -5.30 12.55
CA ILE A 16 -8.14 -4.98 13.96
C ILE A 16 -7.27 -6.05 14.62
N TYR A 17 -7.45 -7.33 14.29
CA TYR A 17 -6.59 -8.41 14.78
C TYR A 17 -5.15 -8.27 14.30
N GLY A 18 -4.94 -7.97 13.01
CA GLY A 18 -3.62 -7.68 12.44
C GLY A 18 -2.91 -6.55 13.19
N GLU A 19 -3.57 -5.40 13.33
CA GLU A 19 -3.04 -4.25 14.05
C GLU A 19 -2.69 -4.55 15.51
N LEU A 20 -3.58 -5.25 16.23
CA LEU A 20 -3.36 -5.58 17.64
C LEU A 20 -2.18 -6.53 17.82
N HIS A 21 -2.02 -7.51 16.93
CA HIS A 21 -0.89 -8.44 16.98
C HIS A 21 0.43 -7.74 16.71
N GLN A 22 0.46 -6.86 15.73
CA GLN A 22 1.65 -6.09 15.37
C GLN A 22 2.07 -5.15 16.51
N ARG A 23 1.14 -4.37 17.09
CA ARG A 23 1.41 -3.52 18.27
C ARG A 23 1.91 -4.31 19.48
N ARG A 24 1.47 -5.57 19.66
CA ARG A 24 1.92 -6.43 20.76
C ARG A 24 3.34 -6.95 20.56
N ARG A 25 3.79 -7.16 19.32
CA ARG A 25 5.17 -7.56 19.02
C ARG A 25 6.15 -6.41 19.18
N GLU A 26 5.69 -5.19 18.94
CA GLU A 26 6.47 -3.95 19.10
C GLU A 26 6.68 -3.54 20.58
N ASN A 27 6.10 -4.27 21.55
CA ASN A 27 6.15 -3.99 22.98
C ASN A 27 7.50 -4.35 23.66
N TRP A 28 8.63 -4.08 23.00
CA TRP A 28 9.92 -3.95 23.68
C TRP A 28 9.88 -2.66 24.51
N SER A 29 10.08 -2.80 25.82
CA SER A 29 9.75 -1.83 26.89
C SER A 29 10.46 -0.46 26.87
N ALA A 30 11.22 -0.14 25.82
CA ALA A 30 11.96 1.13 25.66
C ALA A 30 11.33 2.14 24.67
N CYS A 31 10.36 1.74 23.84
CA CYS A 31 10.02 2.50 22.63
C CYS A 31 8.52 2.86 22.48
N ARG A 32 7.89 3.34 23.56
CA ARG A 32 6.47 3.73 23.56
C ARG A 32 6.09 4.89 22.62
N ASN A 33 7.07 5.60 22.04
CA ASN A 33 6.86 6.74 21.15
C ASN A 33 7.36 6.51 19.70
N HIS A 34 7.92 5.33 19.38
CA HIS A 34 8.70 5.14 18.14
C HIS A 34 8.15 4.08 17.18
N TYR A 35 7.17 3.27 17.62
CA TYR A 35 6.46 2.33 16.77
C TYR A 35 5.05 2.85 16.52
N THR A 36 4.77 3.27 15.29
CA THR A 36 3.39 3.46 14.87
C THR A 36 3.12 2.63 13.62
N ILE A 37 2.09 1.79 13.68
CA ILE A 37 1.44 1.28 12.48
C ILE A 37 0.79 2.48 11.82
N GLN A 38 1.39 2.96 10.73
CA GLN A 38 1.01 4.22 10.12
C GLN A 38 0.89 4.15 8.60
N PHE A 39 0.73 2.93 8.08
CA PHE A 39 0.29 2.74 6.71
C PHE A 39 -1.03 2.00 6.73
N ALA A 40 -2.03 2.76 6.34
CA ALA A 40 -3.41 2.36 6.33
C ALA A 40 -3.56 1.13 5.44
N GLU A 41 -4.10 0.08 6.04
CA GLU A 41 -4.18 -1.24 5.43
C GLU A 41 -4.97 -1.15 4.14
N ARG A 42 -4.35 -1.34 2.97
CA ARG A 42 -4.99 -1.20 1.64
C ARG A 42 -5.82 -2.45 1.24
N GLN A 43 -6.67 -2.97 2.11
CA GLN A 43 -7.33 -4.27 1.97
C GLN A 43 -8.79 -4.31 1.50
N LYS A 44 -9.19 -4.05 0.24
CA LYS A 44 -10.55 -4.52 -0.17
C LYS A 44 -10.53 -5.96 -0.68
N PHE A 45 -11.41 -6.73 -0.06
CA PHE A 45 -11.98 -8.03 -0.44
C PHE A 45 -12.59 -8.07 -1.85
N ILE A 46 -12.83 -6.92 -2.47
CA ILE A 46 -13.32 -6.88 -3.84
C ILE A 46 -12.13 -7.08 -4.76
N VAL A 47 -12.00 -8.30 -5.26
CA VAL A 47 -11.32 -8.78 -6.46
C VAL A 47 -10.65 -7.71 -7.37
N ARG A 48 -11.34 -6.59 -7.71
CA ARG A 48 -10.85 -5.52 -8.60
C ARG A 48 -10.06 -4.36 -7.96
N VAL A 49 -10.10 -4.22 -6.63
CA VAL A 49 -9.41 -3.12 -5.92
C VAL A 49 -7.94 -3.49 -5.84
N ALA A 50 -7.05 -2.63 -6.33
CA ALA A 50 -5.62 -2.82 -6.28
C ALA A 50 -5.02 -2.31 -4.97
N ALA A 51 -5.42 -1.10 -4.53
CA ALA A 51 -4.79 -0.37 -3.44
C ALA A 51 -5.77 0.60 -2.73
N HIS A 52 -5.30 1.19 -1.63
CA HIS A 52 -5.91 2.30 -0.87
C HIS A 52 -7.33 2.10 -0.32
N TRP A 53 -7.73 0.87 -0.03
CA TRP A 53 -9.00 0.65 0.68
C TRP A 53 -8.78 0.14 2.08
N THR A 54 -9.40 0.72 3.09
CA THR A 54 -9.53 0.09 4.41
C THR A 54 -10.97 0.28 4.86
N PRO A 55 -11.59 -0.62 5.65
CA PRO A 55 -12.95 -0.41 6.08
C PRO A 55 -13.03 0.86 6.93
N ASN A 56 -14.01 1.71 6.65
CA ASN A 56 -14.43 2.75 7.56
C ASN A 56 -15.33 2.16 8.66
N SER A 57 -15.57 2.93 9.73
CA SER A 57 -16.54 2.53 10.75
C SER A 57 -17.91 2.25 10.14
N GLY A 58 -18.48 1.08 10.45
CA GLY A 58 -19.76 0.62 9.91
C GLY A 58 -19.68 -0.23 8.63
N ASP A 59 -18.49 -0.44 8.07
CA ASP A 59 -18.29 -1.36 6.94
C ASP A 59 -18.73 -2.80 7.30
N LYS A 60 -19.52 -3.42 6.43
CA LYS A 60 -20.10 -4.76 6.61
C LYS A 60 -19.52 -5.79 5.64
N THR A 61 -18.41 -5.48 4.97
CA THR A 61 -17.77 -6.37 4.01
C THR A 61 -17.26 -7.62 4.73
N ILE A 62 -17.51 -8.78 4.16
CA ILE A 62 -17.10 -10.08 4.69
C ILE A 62 -16.19 -10.72 3.64
N LEU A 63 -15.04 -11.22 4.07
CA LEU A 63 -14.12 -11.99 3.25
C LEU A 63 -14.79 -13.28 2.76
N GLN A 64 -14.79 -13.50 1.45
CA GLN A 64 -15.29 -14.69 0.79
C GLN A 64 -14.14 -15.63 0.40
N SER A 65 -14.46 -16.87 0.04
CA SER A 65 -13.48 -17.86 -0.44
C SER A 65 -12.82 -17.47 -1.76
N ASP A 66 -13.56 -16.77 -2.62
CA ASP A 66 -13.11 -16.41 -3.98
C ASP A 66 -12.57 -14.98 -4.07
N ASP A 67 -12.27 -14.36 -2.93
CA ASP A 67 -11.64 -13.04 -2.89
C ASP A 67 -10.12 -13.15 -3.08
N VAL A 68 -9.56 -12.18 -3.81
CA VAL A 68 -8.11 -11.99 -3.96
C VAL A 68 -7.71 -10.73 -3.18
N MET A 69 -7.18 -10.95 -1.99
CA MET A 69 -6.98 -9.92 -0.97
C MET A 69 -5.51 -9.51 -0.90
N LYS A 70 -5.25 -8.20 -1.05
CA LYS A 70 -3.92 -7.65 -0.81
C LYS A 70 -3.82 -7.22 0.64
N LEU A 71 -2.83 -7.74 1.34
CA LEU A 71 -2.43 -7.31 2.68
C LEU A 71 -1.19 -6.43 2.52
N ASP A 72 -1.42 -5.13 2.52
CA ASP A 72 -0.42 -4.08 2.36
C ASP A 72 -0.48 -3.22 3.62
N PHE A 73 0.61 -3.25 4.38
CA PHE A 73 0.75 -2.54 5.65
C PHE A 73 2.23 -2.25 5.91
N GLY A 74 2.48 -1.18 6.66
CA GLY A 74 3.84 -0.75 6.94
C GLY A 74 4.11 -0.53 8.42
N THR A 75 5.39 -0.63 8.76
CA THR A 75 5.94 -0.28 10.08
C THR A 75 6.94 0.85 9.92
N HIS A 76 7.26 1.54 11.02
CA HIS A 76 8.42 2.41 11.02
C HIS A 76 9.10 2.44 12.39
N VAL A 77 10.38 2.80 12.38
CA VAL A 77 11.14 3.24 13.56
C VAL A 77 11.72 4.61 13.24
N ASP A 78 11.41 5.63 14.04
CA ASP A 78 11.91 7.00 13.84
C ASP A 78 11.67 7.58 12.43
N GLY A 79 10.59 7.15 11.77
CA GLY A 79 10.24 7.55 10.41
C GLY A 79 10.98 6.78 9.30
N TYR A 80 11.84 5.83 9.63
CA TYR A 80 12.33 4.83 8.66
C TYR A 80 11.25 3.80 8.43
N ILE A 81 10.65 3.85 7.26
CA ILE A 81 9.47 3.08 6.91
C ILE A 81 9.87 1.77 6.23
N VAL A 82 9.19 0.69 6.59
CA VAL A 82 9.13 -0.54 5.82
C VAL A 82 7.72 -0.64 5.25
N ASP A 83 7.61 -0.54 3.93
CA ASP A 83 6.42 -0.83 3.15
C ASP A 83 6.53 -2.23 2.52
N CYS A 84 5.50 -3.04 2.70
CA CYS A 84 5.54 -4.45 2.33
C CYS A 84 4.12 -5.00 2.19
N ALA A 85 3.93 -5.80 1.15
CA ALA A 85 2.62 -6.32 0.81
C ALA A 85 2.70 -7.72 0.21
N PHE A 86 1.66 -8.49 0.45
CA PHE A 86 1.45 -9.78 -0.18
C PHE A 86 -0.03 -10.02 -0.45
N THR A 87 -0.31 -10.92 -1.39
CA THR A 87 -1.68 -11.33 -1.70
C THR A 87 -2.03 -12.65 -1.04
N VAL A 88 -3.25 -12.71 -0.50
CA VAL A 88 -3.89 -13.91 0.02
C VAL A 88 -5.10 -14.23 -0.84
N ALA A 89 -5.17 -15.47 -1.32
CA ALA A 89 -6.34 -16.06 -1.95
C ALA A 89 -6.56 -17.46 -1.35
N PHE A 90 -7.82 -17.84 -1.09
CA PHE A 90 -8.13 -19.17 -0.56
C PHE A 90 -8.45 -20.19 -1.66
N ASN A 91 -8.91 -19.70 -2.81
CA ASN A 91 -9.18 -20.53 -3.97
C ASN A 91 -7.90 -20.65 -4.82
N PRO A 92 -7.33 -21.86 -4.99
CA PRO A 92 -6.11 -22.10 -5.76
C PRO A 92 -6.19 -21.67 -7.24
N ILE A 93 -7.40 -21.42 -7.77
CA ILE A 93 -7.57 -20.87 -9.13
C ILE A 93 -6.82 -19.55 -9.33
N PHE A 94 -6.50 -18.84 -8.25
CA PHE A 94 -5.76 -17.58 -8.29
C PHE A 94 -4.24 -17.73 -8.13
N ASP A 95 -3.73 -18.92 -7.79
CA ASP A 95 -2.29 -19.12 -7.54
C ASP A 95 -1.41 -18.66 -8.71
N PRO A 96 -1.75 -18.93 -9.99
CA PRO A 96 -0.98 -18.40 -11.12
C PRO A 96 -0.96 -16.86 -11.20
N LEU A 97 -2.03 -16.19 -10.78
CA LEU A 97 -2.11 -14.72 -10.75
C LEU A 97 -1.26 -14.15 -9.61
N LEU A 98 -1.20 -14.83 -8.47
CA LEU A 98 -0.30 -14.46 -7.35
C LEU A 98 1.16 -14.68 -7.76
N GLU A 99 1.45 -15.77 -8.46
CA GLU A 99 2.80 -16.07 -8.93
C GLU A 99 3.31 -15.02 -9.93
N ALA A 100 2.45 -14.56 -10.85
CA ALA A 100 2.80 -13.51 -11.80
C ALA A 100 3.24 -12.22 -11.11
N SER A 101 2.49 -11.74 -10.09
CA SER A 101 2.91 -10.53 -9.35
C SER A 101 4.11 -10.78 -8.44
N ARG A 102 4.25 -11.98 -7.86
CA ARG A 102 5.43 -12.33 -7.05
C ARG A 102 6.71 -12.30 -7.88
N GLU A 103 6.71 -12.98 -9.03
CA GLU A 103 7.89 -13.08 -9.90
C GLU A 103 8.21 -11.77 -10.60
N ALA A 104 7.20 -10.99 -10.99
CA ALA A 104 7.41 -9.63 -11.49
C ALA A 104 8.03 -8.71 -10.41
N THR A 105 7.58 -8.83 -9.16
CA THR A 105 8.18 -8.08 -8.02
C THR A 105 9.61 -8.50 -7.76
N ASN A 106 9.89 -9.81 -7.71
CA ASN A 106 11.24 -10.35 -7.57
C ASN A 106 12.17 -9.90 -8.70
N THR A 107 11.65 -9.82 -9.92
CA THR A 107 12.38 -9.27 -11.08
C THR A 107 12.69 -7.80 -10.86
N GLY A 108 11.72 -6.98 -10.46
CA GLY A 108 11.96 -5.58 -10.11
C GLY A 108 13.03 -5.40 -9.03
N ILE A 109 12.99 -6.24 -7.99
CA ILE A 109 13.99 -6.25 -6.91
C ILE A 109 15.35 -6.64 -7.45
N LYS A 110 15.43 -7.68 -8.29
CA LYS A 110 16.68 -8.17 -8.89
C LYS A 110 17.33 -7.10 -9.75
N GLU A 111 16.56 -6.43 -10.60
CA GLU A 111 17.03 -5.39 -11.52
C GLU A 111 17.34 -4.06 -10.83
N ALA A 112 16.74 -3.76 -9.67
CA ALA A 112 17.03 -2.55 -8.92
C ALA A 112 18.50 -2.46 -8.47
N GLY A 113 19.07 -1.26 -8.46
CA GLY A 113 20.46 -1.06 -8.04
C GLY A 113 20.93 0.37 -8.27
N ILE A 114 22.03 0.75 -7.62
CA ILE A 114 22.66 2.06 -7.83
C ILE A 114 22.97 2.23 -9.33
N ASP A 115 22.72 3.41 -9.87
CA ASP A 115 22.86 3.80 -11.28
C ASP A 115 21.89 3.14 -12.27
N VAL A 116 21.02 2.24 -11.82
CA VAL A 116 19.99 1.62 -12.68
C VAL A 116 18.90 2.64 -12.99
N ARG A 117 18.48 2.68 -14.26
CA ARG A 117 17.39 3.54 -14.71
C ARG A 117 16.04 2.95 -14.33
N LEU A 118 15.15 3.77 -13.80
CA LEU A 118 13.82 3.35 -13.37
C LEU A 118 13.01 2.75 -14.54
N CYS A 119 13.14 3.28 -15.77
CA CYS A 119 12.47 2.72 -16.95
C CYS A 119 12.88 1.28 -17.29
N ASP A 120 14.14 0.90 -17.02
CA ASP A 120 14.65 -0.44 -17.33
C ASP A 120 14.03 -1.46 -16.38
N ILE A 121 13.90 -1.09 -15.10
CA ILE A 121 13.20 -1.89 -14.09
C ILE A 121 11.74 -2.10 -14.51
N GLY A 122 11.05 -1.04 -14.92
CA GLY A 122 9.67 -1.15 -15.39
C GLY A 122 9.49 -2.00 -16.64
N ALA A 123 10.45 -1.97 -17.57
CA ALA A 123 10.44 -2.84 -18.74
C ALA A 123 10.62 -4.32 -18.37
N ALA A 124 11.57 -4.63 -17.48
CA ALA A 124 11.81 -5.99 -17.01
C ALA A 124 10.63 -6.55 -16.21
N ILE A 125 10.03 -5.74 -15.33
CA ILE A 125 8.80 -6.09 -14.61
C ILE A 125 7.67 -6.42 -15.59
N GLN A 126 7.47 -5.58 -16.62
CA GLN A 126 6.42 -5.81 -17.60
C GLN A 126 6.61 -7.09 -18.39
N GLU A 127 7.85 -7.36 -18.84
CA GLU A 127 8.18 -8.55 -19.59
C GLU A 127 7.82 -9.83 -18.81
N VAL A 128 8.21 -9.89 -17.53
CA VAL A 128 7.89 -11.04 -16.67
C VAL A 128 6.41 -11.08 -16.34
N MET A 129 5.75 -9.95 -16.05
CA MET A 129 4.33 -9.94 -15.74
C MET A 129 3.48 -10.43 -16.92
N GLU A 130 3.76 -9.94 -18.13
CA GLU A 130 2.97 -10.20 -19.33
C GLU A 130 3.33 -11.55 -20.00
N SER A 131 4.33 -12.28 -19.50
CA SER A 131 4.63 -13.65 -19.90
C SER A 131 3.70 -14.70 -19.25
N TYR A 132 2.89 -14.30 -18.25
CA TYR A 132 1.94 -15.19 -17.60
C TYR A 132 0.57 -15.15 -18.28
N GLU A 133 -0.05 -16.32 -18.40
CA GLU A 133 -1.47 -16.50 -18.73
C GLU A 133 -2.15 -17.25 -17.58
N VAL A 134 -3.40 -16.89 -17.28
CA VAL A 134 -4.18 -17.51 -16.21
C VAL A 134 -5.58 -17.86 -16.69
N GLU A 135 -6.11 -19.02 -16.27
CA GLU A 135 -7.49 -19.41 -16.51
C GLU A 135 -8.31 -19.28 -15.23
N ILE A 136 -9.30 -18.41 -15.24
CA ILE A 136 -10.19 -18.18 -14.09
C ILE A 136 -11.64 -18.33 -14.58
N ASN A 137 -12.36 -19.29 -14.01
CA ASN A 137 -13.76 -19.60 -14.34
C ASN A 137 -13.98 -19.85 -15.84
N GLY A 138 -13.11 -20.64 -16.47
CA GLY A 138 -13.21 -21.02 -17.89
C GLY A 138 -12.85 -19.91 -18.87
N LYS A 139 -12.23 -18.82 -18.40
CA LYS A 139 -11.75 -17.72 -19.24
C LYS A 139 -10.25 -17.52 -19.04
N VAL A 140 -9.52 -17.52 -20.16
CA VAL A 140 -8.08 -17.25 -20.21
C VAL A 140 -7.83 -15.75 -20.27
N TYR A 141 -6.84 -15.30 -19.50
CA TYR A 141 -6.37 -13.92 -19.45
C TYR A 141 -4.85 -13.91 -19.58
N GLN A 142 -4.33 -13.09 -20.50
CA GLN A 142 -2.95 -12.63 -20.36
C GLN A 142 -2.90 -11.65 -19.17
N VAL A 143 -1.97 -11.87 -18.25
CA VAL A 143 -1.80 -11.00 -17.08
C VAL A 143 -1.22 -9.67 -17.53
N LYS A 144 -1.70 -8.57 -16.91
CA LYS A 144 -1.25 -7.20 -17.24
C LYS A 144 -0.74 -6.50 -15.99
N SER A 145 0.36 -5.77 -16.14
CA SER A 145 0.76 -4.76 -15.15
C SER A 145 -0.27 -3.62 -15.11
N ILE A 146 -0.62 -3.15 -13.91
CA ILE A 146 -1.44 -1.95 -13.76
C ILE A 146 -0.59 -0.71 -14.05
N ARG A 147 -0.64 -0.22 -15.30
CA ARG A 147 0.32 0.77 -15.84
C ARG A 147 0.33 2.16 -15.18
N ASN A 148 -0.65 2.48 -14.34
CA ASN A 148 -0.72 3.73 -13.58
C ASN A 148 -0.60 3.50 -12.05
N LEU A 149 -0.03 2.37 -11.66
CA LEU A 149 0.54 2.14 -10.33
C LEU A 149 2.05 1.92 -10.49
N ASN A 150 2.78 2.17 -9.42
CA ASN A 150 4.23 2.28 -9.43
C ASN A 150 4.75 1.92 -8.02
N GLY A 151 5.95 1.37 -7.94
CA GLY A 151 6.74 1.48 -6.72
C GLY A 151 7.24 2.91 -6.53
N HIS A 152 7.95 3.17 -5.44
CA HIS A 152 8.38 4.52 -5.11
C HIS A 152 9.60 4.56 -4.19
N SER A 153 10.37 5.64 -4.26
CA SER A 153 11.36 5.95 -3.23
C SER A 153 10.66 6.27 -1.90
N ILE A 154 11.29 5.92 -0.79
CA ILE A 154 10.82 6.18 0.57
C ILE A 154 11.79 7.15 1.25
N GLY A 155 11.23 8.17 1.91
CA GLY A 155 11.95 9.13 2.73
C GLY A 155 11.58 9.00 4.21
N ARG A 156 12.34 9.67 5.09
CA ARG A 156 12.05 9.66 6.52
C ARG A 156 10.70 10.37 6.78
N TYR A 157 9.74 9.65 7.36
CA TYR A 157 8.33 10.09 7.52
C TYR A 157 7.61 10.43 6.21
N GLN A 158 8.11 9.94 5.07
CA GLN A 158 7.57 10.24 3.75
C GLN A 158 7.47 8.96 2.93
N ILE A 159 6.27 8.38 2.86
CA ILE A 159 6.07 7.11 2.15
C ILE A 159 6.36 7.24 0.66
N HIS A 160 5.80 8.25 0.01
CA HIS A 160 6.09 8.60 -1.36
C HIS A 160 7.08 9.77 -1.38
N ALA A 161 8.36 9.47 -1.56
CA ALA A 161 9.39 10.49 -1.81
C ALA A 161 9.43 10.85 -3.30
N ARG A 162 10.61 11.23 -3.83
CA ARG A 162 10.71 11.96 -5.11
C ARG A 162 10.63 11.10 -6.38
N LYS A 163 10.91 9.80 -6.28
CA LYS A 163 11.04 8.90 -7.44
C LYS A 163 9.92 7.87 -7.47
N SER A 164 9.42 7.57 -8.66
CA SER A 164 8.45 6.51 -8.91
C SER A 164 9.10 5.40 -9.73
N VAL A 165 8.97 4.16 -9.29
CA VAL A 165 9.48 2.96 -9.97
C VAL A 165 8.37 2.44 -10.90
N PRO A 166 8.47 2.58 -12.22
CA PRO A 166 7.45 2.07 -13.12
C PRO A 166 7.41 0.54 -13.12
N ILE A 167 6.21 -0.01 -13.40
CA ILE A 167 5.99 -1.45 -13.59
C ILE A 167 5.60 -1.79 -15.04
N VAL A 168 5.77 -0.81 -15.92
CA VAL A 168 5.65 -0.90 -17.37
C VAL A 168 6.81 -0.16 -18.00
N LYS A 169 7.15 -0.51 -19.25
CA LYS A 169 8.13 0.25 -20.02
C LYS A 169 7.74 1.73 -20.07
N SER A 170 8.67 2.60 -19.67
CA SER A 170 8.50 4.05 -19.67
C SER A 170 9.68 4.75 -20.37
N GLY A 171 9.60 6.07 -20.56
CA GLY A 171 10.68 6.86 -21.17
C GLY A 171 11.63 7.53 -20.17
N GLU A 172 11.26 7.57 -18.88
CA GLU A 172 12.00 8.32 -17.86
C GLU A 172 13.35 7.67 -17.54
N GLN A 173 14.44 8.44 -17.68
CA GLN A 173 15.80 7.94 -17.52
C GLN A 173 16.38 8.20 -16.11
N THR A 174 15.55 8.64 -15.16
CA THR A 174 15.94 8.84 -13.75
C THR A 174 16.56 7.56 -13.20
N LYS A 175 17.64 7.71 -12.43
CA LYS A 175 18.39 6.59 -11.86
C LYS A 175 18.14 6.45 -10.36
N MET A 176 18.29 5.23 -9.87
CA MET A 176 18.41 4.97 -8.43
C MET A 176 19.81 5.40 -7.94
N GLU A 177 19.86 5.96 -6.74
CA GLU A 177 21.09 6.50 -6.13
C GLU A 177 21.45 5.75 -4.85
N GLU A 178 22.73 5.80 -4.48
CA GLU A 178 23.23 5.24 -3.22
C GLU A 178 22.51 5.88 -2.01
N GLY A 179 22.15 5.05 -1.04
CA GLY A 179 21.50 5.44 0.21
C GLY A 179 19.98 5.56 0.13
N GLU A 180 19.39 5.41 -1.05
CA GLU A 180 17.94 5.49 -1.21
C GLU A 180 17.22 4.20 -0.73
N PHE A 181 16.04 4.41 -0.16
CA PHE A 181 15.07 3.35 0.11
C PHE A 181 14.03 3.32 -1.00
N PHE A 182 13.59 2.13 -1.39
CA PHE A 182 12.52 1.95 -2.37
C PHE A 182 11.53 0.89 -1.91
N ALA A 183 10.24 1.18 -2.07
CA ALA A 183 9.19 0.21 -2.22
C ALA A 183 9.20 -0.30 -3.67
N ILE A 184 9.49 -1.58 -3.84
CA ILE A 184 9.32 -2.27 -5.13
C ILE A 184 8.03 -3.06 -5.05
N GLU A 185 6.95 -2.49 -5.56
CA GLU A 185 5.62 -3.12 -5.64
C GLU A 185 5.19 -3.32 -7.10
N THR A 186 4.50 -4.44 -7.36
CA THR A 186 3.89 -4.70 -8.68
C THR A 186 2.47 -5.19 -8.53
N PHE A 187 1.65 -4.94 -9.56
CA PHE A 187 0.22 -5.24 -9.55
C PHE A 187 -0.17 -5.99 -10.82
N ALA A 188 -0.54 -7.26 -10.66
CA ALA A 188 -1.05 -8.09 -11.74
C ALA A 188 -2.56 -7.93 -11.86
N SER A 189 -3.08 -7.71 -13.06
CA SER A 189 -4.52 -7.57 -13.31
C SER A 189 -4.99 -8.43 -14.48
N THR A 190 -6.19 -9.01 -14.34
CA THR A 190 -6.92 -9.63 -15.46
C THR A 190 -7.85 -8.65 -16.20
N GLY A 191 -7.85 -7.38 -15.77
CA GLY A 191 -8.71 -6.32 -16.26
C GLY A 191 -8.11 -5.48 -17.40
N LYS A 192 -8.26 -4.16 -17.26
CA LYS A 192 -7.70 -3.19 -18.21
C LYS A 192 -6.23 -2.86 -17.91
N GLY A 193 -5.69 -3.33 -16.79
CA GLY A 193 -4.35 -2.95 -16.33
C GLY A 193 -4.28 -1.45 -16.09
N TYR A 194 -5.35 -0.86 -15.54
CA TYR A 194 -5.44 0.57 -15.26
C TYR A 194 -6.47 0.82 -14.16
N VAL A 195 -6.08 1.51 -13.10
CA VAL A 195 -6.95 1.80 -11.95
C VAL A 195 -7.55 3.19 -12.02
N ARG A 196 -8.74 3.33 -11.44
CA ARG A 196 -9.42 4.61 -11.19
C ARG A 196 -9.85 4.67 -9.75
N GLU A 197 -9.95 5.88 -9.23
CA GLU A 197 -10.57 6.12 -7.92
C GLU A 197 -12.02 5.65 -7.94
N ASP A 198 -12.41 4.86 -6.94
CA ASP A 198 -13.78 4.37 -6.75
C ASP A 198 -13.99 4.13 -5.24
N LEU A 199 -15.24 3.91 -4.84
CA LEU A 199 -15.66 3.61 -3.46
C LEU A 199 -15.41 4.78 -2.48
N GLU A 200 -15.76 4.56 -1.21
CA GLU A 200 -15.58 5.57 -0.17
C GLU A 200 -14.10 5.69 0.23
N CYS A 201 -13.57 6.92 0.24
CA CYS A 201 -12.22 7.22 0.70
C CYS A 201 -12.05 6.90 2.18
N SER A 202 -10.98 6.17 2.50
CA SER A 202 -10.61 5.80 3.87
C SER A 202 -9.26 6.36 4.29
N HIS A 203 -8.32 6.50 3.36
CA HIS A 203 -6.94 6.90 3.61
C HIS A 203 -6.74 8.39 3.36
N TYR A 204 -5.89 8.99 4.19
CA TYR A 204 -5.54 10.40 4.16
C TYR A 204 -4.09 10.55 4.58
N MET A 205 -3.40 11.55 4.04
CA MET A 205 -2.03 11.85 4.45
C MET A 205 -1.83 13.36 4.44
N LYS A 206 -1.09 13.90 5.41
CA LYS A 206 -0.72 15.31 5.37
C LYS A 206 0.28 15.50 4.23
N ASN A 207 0.10 16.53 3.40
CA ASN A 207 1.07 16.86 2.36
C ASN A 207 2.42 17.18 3.03
N PHE A 208 3.48 16.50 2.62
CA PHE A 208 4.79 16.56 3.28
C PHE A 208 5.42 17.97 3.20
N ASP A 209 5.28 18.63 2.05
CA ASP A 209 5.91 19.92 1.76
C ASP A 209 5.03 21.12 2.16
N VAL A 210 3.82 20.87 2.68
CA VAL A 210 2.89 21.95 3.02
C VAL A 210 3.36 22.74 4.24
N GLY A 211 3.55 24.04 4.05
CA GLY A 211 3.81 24.98 5.13
C GLY A 211 2.59 25.23 6.03
N HIS A 212 2.70 26.21 6.92
CA HIS A 212 1.57 26.62 7.75
C HIS A 212 0.49 27.31 6.93
N ILE A 213 -0.73 26.76 6.96
CA ILE A 213 -1.92 27.36 6.34
C ILE A 213 -2.90 27.79 7.44
N PRO A 214 -3.29 29.08 7.52
CA PRO A 214 -4.19 29.56 8.56
C PRO A 214 -5.63 29.06 8.31
N LEU A 215 -6.09 28.16 9.17
CA LEU A 215 -7.46 27.66 9.13
C LEU A 215 -8.44 28.63 9.82
N ARG A 216 -9.66 28.74 9.32
CA ARG A 216 -10.75 29.51 9.97
C ARG A 216 -11.63 28.65 10.87
N LEU A 217 -11.89 27.40 10.46
CA LEU A 217 -12.80 26.50 11.17
C LEU A 217 -12.14 25.94 12.44
N PRO A 218 -12.67 26.17 13.66
CA PRO A 218 -12.05 25.69 14.90
C PRO A 218 -11.90 24.17 14.94
N ARG A 219 -12.88 23.41 14.44
CA ARG A 219 -12.79 21.94 14.35
C ARG A 219 -11.68 21.47 13.39
N ALA A 220 -11.42 22.18 12.30
CA ALA A 220 -10.32 21.84 11.40
C ALA A 220 -8.96 22.08 12.08
N LYS A 221 -8.82 23.16 12.86
CA LYS A 221 -7.62 23.41 13.68
C LYS A 221 -7.39 22.29 14.69
N GLN A 222 -8.43 21.90 15.42
CA GLN A 222 -8.36 20.83 16.40
C GLN A 222 -7.96 19.51 15.74
N LEU A 223 -8.63 19.14 14.64
CA LEU A 223 -8.32 17.91 13.91
C LEU A 223 -6.89 17.91 13.35
N LEU A 224 -6.42 19.04 12.80
CA LEU A 224 -5.05 19.17 12.33
C LEU A 224 -4.03 19.03 13.47
N ALA A 225 -4.33 19.54 14.66
CA ALA A 225 -3.49 19.33 15.84
C ALA A 225 -3.43 17.84 16.24
N THR A 226 -4.56 17.13 16.20
CA THR A 226 -4.61 15.68 16.39
C THR A 226 -3.78 14.95 15.33
N ILE A 227 -3.89 15.34 14.06
CA ILE A 227 -3.12 14.73 12.96
C ILE A 227 -1.62 14.95 13.16
N ASN A 228 -1.20 16.19 13.41
CA ASN A 228 0.22 16.52 13.63
C ASN A 228 0.80 15.76 14.84
N LYS A 229 0.04 15.64 15.93
CA LYS A 229 0.49 14.96 17.16
C LYS A 229 0.65 13.45 16.96
N ASN A 230 -0.26 12.83 16.22
CA ASN A 230 -0.34 11.36 16.17
C ASN A 230 0.29 10.78 14.90
N PHE A 231 0.19 11.46 13.76
CA PHE A 231 0.62 10.95 12.45
C PHE A 231 1.73 11.79 11.80
N SER A 232 1.87 13.06 12.17
CA SER A 232 2.78 13.99 11.48
C SER A 232 2.49 14.02 9.97
N THR A 233 3.38 13.49 9.13
CA THR A 233 3.25 13.35 7.68
C THR A 233 2.96 11.92 7.21
N LEU A 234 2.88 10.97 8.12
CA LEU A 234 2.55 9.58 7.81
C LEU A 234 1.04 9.44 7.53
N ALA A 235 0.69 8.42 6.77
CA ALA A 235 -0.69 8.17 6.38
C ALA A 235 -1.56 7.75 7.58
N PHE A 236 -2.85 8.04 7.50
CA PHE A 236 -3.83 7.61 8.49
C PHE A 236 -5.15 7.26 7.81
N CYS A 237 -6.02 6.57 8.55
CA CYS A 237 -7.38 6.29 8.10
C CYS A 237 -8.43 6.77 9.11
N ARG A 238 -9.69 6.83 8.69
CA ARG A 238 -10.81 7.27 9.54
C ARG A 238 -10.93 6.49 10.85
N ARG A 239 -10.71 5.17 10.81
CA ARG A 239 -10.71 4.32 12.02
C ARG A 239 -9.67 4.74 13.06
N TYR A 240 -8.54 5.31 12.63
CA TYR A 240 -7.52 5.77 13.56
C TYR A 240 -7.97 7.04 14.29
N LEU A 241 -8.65 7.94 13.59
CA LEU A 241 -9.30 9.10 14.21
C LEU A 241 -10.39 8.66 15.19
N ASP A 242 -11.23 7.69 14.80
CA ASP A 242 -12.27 7.13 15.68
C ASP A 242 -11.66 6.57 16.98
N ARG A 243 -10.53 5.83 16.86
CA ARG A 243 -9.81 5.27 18.02
C ARG A 243 -9.21 6.34 18.94
N LEU A 244 -8.83 7.49 18.39
CA LEU A 244 -8.35 8.64 19.17
C LEU A 244 -9.49 9.42 19.84
N GLY A 245 -10.75 9.02 19.62
CA GLY A 245 -11.93 9.66 20.18
C GLY A 245 -12.41 10.87 19.38
N GLU A 246 -11.89 11.10 18.17
CA GLU A 246 -12.41 12.13 17.29
C GLU A 246 -13.83 11.76 16.84
N THR A 247 -14.74 12.73 16.87
CA THR A 247 -16.15 12.53 16.45
C THR A 247 -16.61 13.66 15.55
N LYS A 248 -17.56 13.37 14.65
CA LYS A 248 -18.13 14.37 13.72
C LYS A 248 -17.07 15.15 12.93
N TYR A 249 -15.91 14.53 12.66
CA TYR A 249 -14.73 15.17 12.07
C TYR A 249 -14.77 15.25 10.54
N LEU A 250 -15.69 14.56 9.85
CA LEU A 250 -15.69 14.46 8.39
C LEU A 250 -15.70 15.83 7.67
N MET A 251 -16.45 16.81 8.17
CA MET A 251 -16.46 18.16 7.59
C MET A 251 -15.14 18.90 7.85
N ALA A 252 -14.53 18.70 9.02
CA ALA A 252 -13.22 19.26 9.33
C ALA A 252 -12.14 18.62 8.46
N LEU A 253 -12.20 17.30 8.26
CA LEU A 253 -11.29 16.56 7.38
C LEU A 253 -11.41 17.02 5.93
N LYS A 254 -12.66 17.16 5.42
CA LYS A 254 -12.90 17.74 4.10
C LYS A 254 -12.31 19.14 3.97
N ASN A 255 -12.45 19.99 5.00
CA ASN A 255 -11.87 21.32 4.98
C ASN A 255 -10.33 21.30 4.92
N LEU A 256 -9.67 20.35 5.60
CA LEU A 256 -8.22 20.15 5.48
C LEU A 256 -7.83 19.70 4.07
N CYS A 257 -8.65 18.86 3.44
CA CYS A 257 -8.45 18.44 2.05
C CYS A 257 -8.63 19.57 1.05
N ASP A 258 -9.74 20.31 1.14
CA ASP A 258 -10.01 21.46 0.26
C ASP A 258 -8.93 22.56 0.41
N SER A 259 -8.24 22.62 1.56
CA SER A 259 -7.15 23.56 1.83
C SER A 259 -5.77 23.06 1.40
N GLY A 260 -5.66 21.83 0.85
CA GLY A 260 -4.38 21.22 0.44
C GLY A 260 -3.45 20.81 1.58
N ILE A 261 -3.92 20.84 2.84
CA ILE A 261 -3.11 20.43 4.01
C ILE A 261 -3.04 18.91 4.09
N VAL A 262 -4.16 18.26 3.81
CA VAL A 262 -4.32 16.79 3.84
C VAL A 262 -4.76 16.36 2.45
N GLU A 263 -4.20 15.28 1.94
CA GLU A 263 -4.58 14.71 0.66
C GLU A 263 -5.39 13.42 0.89
N PRO A 264 -6.55 13.24 0.23
CA PRO A 264 -7.28 11.99 0.25
C PRO A 264 -6.63 10.97 -0.69
N TYR A 265 -6.55 9.71 -0.27
CA TYR A 265 -6.07 8.60 -1.08
C TYR A 265 -7.21 7.57 -1.21
N PRO A 266 -8.14 7.78 -2.16
CA PRO A 266 -9.28 6.88 -2.33
C PRO A 266 -8.85 5.52 -2.92
N PRO A 267 -9.67 4.47 -2.73
CA PRO A 267 -9.41 3.16 -3.31
C PRO A 267 -9.18 3.18 -4.82
N LEU A 268 -8.14 2.48 -5.25
CA LEU A 268 -7.75 2.39 -6.66
C LEU A 268 -8.22 1.07 -7.24
N CYS A 269 -9.14 1.13 -8.21
CA CYS A 269 -9.88 -0.03 -8.71
C CYS A 269 -9.73 -0.20 -10.22
N ASP A 270 -9.47 -1.43 -10.67
CA ASP A 270 -9.66 -1.82 -12.07
C ASP A 270 -11.17 -2.09 -12.34
N VAL A 271 -11.50 -2.51 -13.56
CA VAL A 271 -12.88 -2.73 -14.03
C VAL A 271 -13.61 -3.79 -13.22
N LYS A 272 -14.94 -3.67 -13.16
CA LYS A 272 -15.77 -4.67 -12.47
C LYS A 272 -15.56 -6.06 -13.09
N GLY A 273 -15.30 -7.06 -12.25
CA GLY A 273 -15.08 -8.45 -12.65
C GLY A 273 -13.62 -8.83 -12.92
N SER A 274 -12.66 -7.88 -12.87
CA SER A 274 -11.24 -8.21 -12.96
C SER A 274 -10.64 -8.56 -11.59
N TYR A 275 -9.66 -9.44 -11.57
CA TYR A 275 -8.89 -9.87 -10.40
C TYR A 275 -7.56 -9.14 -10.37
N VAL A 276 -7.14 -8.70 -9.18
CA VAL A 276 -5.86 -8.01 -8.96
C VAL A 276 -5.09 -8.64 -7.79
N SER A 277 -3.82 -8.96 -8.01
CA SER A 277 -2.83 -9.37 -6.98
C SER A 277 -1.66 -8.38 -6.93
N GLN A 278 -0.99 -8.32 -5.78
CA GLN A 278 0.16 -7.47 -5.46
C GLN A 278 1.18 -8.24 -4.61
N PHE A 279 2.45 -7.97 -4.86
CA PHE A 279 3.56 -8.23 -3.92
C PHE A 279 4.44 -6.99 -3.84
N GLU A 280 5.13 -6.84 -2.72
CA GLU A 280 5.98 -5.69 -2.46
C GLU A 280 7.08 -5.99 -1.44
N HIS A 281 8.26 -5.43 -1.66
CA HIS A 281 9.28 -5.32 -0.62
C HIS A 281 9.90 -3.93 -0.55
N THR A 282 10.37 -3.56 0.65
CA THR A 282 11.28 -2.44 0.85
C THR A 282 12.73 -2.89 0.67
N ILE A 283 13.46 -2.18 -0.19
CA ILE A 283 14.91 -2.36 -0.37
C ILE A 283 15.67 -1.11 0.09
N LEU A 284 16.92 -1.31 0.50
CA LEU A 284 17.90 -0.26 0.75
C LEU A 284 19.12 -0.46 -0.15
N LEU A 285 19.48 0.58 -0.88
CA LEU A 285 20.68 0.63 -1.72
C LEU A 285 21.86 1.11 -0.89
N ARG A 286 22.49 0.21 -0.13
CA ARG A 286 23.66 0.53 0.69
C ARG A 286 24.90 0.71 -0.20
N PRO A 287 25.93 1.44 0.26
CA PRO A 287 27.19 1.57 -0.48
C PRO A 287 27.86 0.23 -0.83
N THR A 288 27.63 -0.80 -0.02
CA THR A 288 28.28 -2.11 -0.16
C THR A 288 27.40 -3.20 -0.77
N CYS A 289 26.08 -3.02 -0.77
CA CYS A 289 25.12 -4.02 -1.23
C CYS A 289 23.71 -3.46 -1.38
N LYS A 290 22.86 -4.18 -2.10
CA LYS A 290 21.41 -4.03 -2.03
C LYS A 290 20.87 -4.98 -0.95
N GLU A 291 20.12 -4.44 0.00
CA GLU A 291 19.48 -5.20 1.07
C GLU A 291 17.97 -5.18 0.91
N VAL A 292 17.32 -6.35 0.89
CA VAL A 292 15.86 -6.46 0.87
C VAL A 292 15.38 -6.52 2.32
N ILE A 293 15.09 -5.36 2.90
CA ILE A 293 14.85 -5.19 4.35
C ILE A 293 13.66 -6.01 4.83
N SER A 294 12.60 -6.11 4.01
CA SER A 294 11.39 -6.81 4.38
C SER A 294 11.34 -8.28 3.95
N LYS A 295 12.46 -8.85 3.49
CA LYS A 295 12.50 -10.25 3.05
C LYS A 295 12.23 -11.20 4.23
N GLY A 296 11.34 -12.16 4.04
CA GLY A 296 11.07 -13.23 5.00
C GLY A 296 11.30 -14.62 4.41
N ASP A 297 11.03 -15.65 5.22
CA ASP A 297 10.99 -17.05 4.75
C ASP A 297 9.72 -17.35 3.93
N ASP A 298 8.75 -16.45 3.96
CA ASP A 298 7.43 -16.56 3.33
C ASP A 298 7.39 -16.00 1.90
N TYR A 299 7.94 -14.82 1.66
CA TYR A 299 8.04 -14.24 0.31
C TYR A 299 9.17 -13.23 0.14
#